data_AF-A0A383CKU9-F1
#
_entry.id   AF-A0A383CKU9-F1
#
_cell.length_a   1.000
_cell.length_b   1.000
_cell.length_c   1.000
_cell.angle_alpha   90.00
_cell.angle_beta   90.00
_cell.angle_gamma   90.00
#
_symmetry.space_group_name_H-M   'P 1'
#
loop_
_entity.id
_entity.type
_entity.pdbx_description
1 polymer ?
#
loop_
_entity_poly.entity_id
_entity_poly.type
_entity_poly.pdbx_seq_one_letter_code
_entity_poly.pdbx_strand_id
1 'polypeptide(L)'
;MATLKKRRGKWYSRVRKYDEYGKRVERQIPLRTDNKTVAHKRNRIVTKYQNDVNDGMEFEFPWMKDGGQTKVKELTLVEAVDSWIKRRMKQPDIRPSTININKNGISHLYNSLGKKLPLKSITTKHMDGFRDDLIDIGLSKTSINIHLRSVKTFFRYCWHREMINKL
;
A
#
# COMPACT_ATOMS: atom_id res chain seq x y z
N MET A 1 19.06 -6.37 17.17
CA MET A 1 19.63 -6.57 15.83
C MET A 1 18.87 -7.68 15.11
N ALA A 2 18.63 -7.53 13.80
CA ALA A 2 17.98 -8.54 12.99
C ALA A 2 18.85 -9.81 12.89
N THR A 3 18.21 -10.98 12.90
CA THR A 3 18.91 -12.29 12.91
C THR A 3 18.67 -13.05 11.62
N LEU A 4 19.63 -13.85 11.17
CA LEU A 4 19.45 -14.70 10.00
C LEU A 4 18.63 -15.95 10.33
N LYS A 5 17.75 -16.34 9.40
CA LYS A 5 16.98 -17.59 9.46
C LYS A 5 16.97 -18.22 8.07
N LYS A 6 17.32 -19.51 7.98
CA LYS A 6 17.25 -20.27 6.72
C LYS A 6 15.89 -20.96 6.61
N ARG A 7 15.24 -20.86 5.44
CA ARG A 7 13.99 -21.58 5.12
C ARG A 7 14.05 -22.08 3.69
N ARG A 8 13.76 -23.37 3.48
CA ARG A 8 13.71 -24.01 2.14
C ARG A 8 14.92 -23.64 1.28
N GLY A 9 16.13 -23.74 1.84
CA GLY A 9 17.38 -23.41 1.16
C GLY A 9 17.74 -21.92 1.06
N LYS A 10 16.79 -20.98 1.25
CA LYS A 10 17.04 -19.53 1.14
C LYS A 10 17.10 -18.83 2.50
N TRP A 11 17.83 -17.72 2.56
CA TRP A 11 18.00 -16.90 3.76
C TRP A 11 16.94 -15.80 3.88
N TYR A 12 16.55 -15.56 5.13
CA TYR A 12 15.64 -14.51 5.56
C TYR A 12 16.30 -13.72 6.69
N SER A 13 16.09 -12.42 6.71
CA SER A 13 16.37 -11.59 7.88
C SER A 13 15.13 -11.55 8.76
N ARG A 14 15.30 -11.86 10.04
CA ARG A 14 14.25 -11.95 11.04
C ARG A 14 14.39 -10.76 12.00
N VAL A 15 13.40 -9.88 11.94
CA VAL A 15 13.22 -8.75 12.85
C VAL A 15 12.19 -9.16 13.90
N ARG A 16 12.49 -8.92 15.19
CA ARG A 16 11.63 -9.31 16.32
C ARG A 16 11.29 -8.07 17.14
N LYS A 17 10.04 -7.98 17.59
CA LYS A 17 9.59 -7.03 18.61
C LYS A 17 8.63 -7.70 19.59
N TYR A 18 8.42 -7.04 20.71
CA TYR A 18 7.30 -7.32 21.61
C TYR A 18 6.17 -6.36 21.23
N ASP A 19 4.94 -6.85 21.18
CA ASP A 19 3.77 -5.98 21.08
C ASP A 19 3.39 -5.41 22.46
N GLU A 20 2.39 -4.54 22.47
CA GLU A 20 1.86 -3.88 23.68
C GLU A 20 1.33 -4.88 24.72
N TYR A 21 1.03 -6.11 24.30
CA TYR A 21 0.55 -7.21 25.15
C TYR A 21 1.67 -8.16 25.59
N GLY A 22 2.94 -7.80 25.34
CA GLY A 22 4.10 -8.61 25.71
C GLY A 22 4.30 -9.87 24.85
N LYS A 23 3.56 -10.02 23.74
CA LYS A 23 3.70 -11.15 22.82
C LYS A 23 4.78 -10.85 21.78
N ARG A 24 5.60 -11.87 21.50
CA ARG A 24 6.68 -11.78 20.51
C ARG A 24 6.10 -11.83 19.10
N VAL A 25 6.28 -10.76 18.36
CA VAL A 25 5.95 -10.67 16.94
C VAL A 25 7.25 -10.72 16.13
N GLU A 26 7.27 -11.54 15.08
CA GLU A 26 8.41 -11.60 14.16
C GLU A 26 8.00 -11.23 12.73
N ARG A 27 8.81 -10.38 12.10
CA ARG A 27 8.74 -10.08 10.66
C ARG A 27 9.92 -10.74 9.96
N GLN A 28 9.65 -11.46 8.88
CA GLN A 28 10.69 -12.14 8.09
C GLN A 28 10.79 -11.50 6.71
N ILE A 29 11.97 -10.95 6.42
CA ILE A 29 12.29 -10.25 5.18
C ILE A 29 13.13 -11.20 4.32
N PRO A 30 12.69 -11.59 3.11
CA PRO A 30 13.46 -12.48 2.25
C PRO A 30 14.74 -11.80 1.78
N LEU A 31 15.86 -12.50 1.89
CA LEU A 31 17.15 -12.01 1.39
C LEU A 31 17.43 -12.50 -0.03
N ARG A 32 16.59 -13.35 -0.62
CA ARG A 32 16.72 -13.90 -1.99
C ARG A 32 18.14 -14.41 -2.30
N THR A 33 18.72 -15.16 -1.38
CA THR A 33 20.04 -15.80 -1.54
C THR A 33 20.12 -17.05 -0.67
N ASP A 34 20.91 -18.02 -1.10
CA ASP A 34 21.34 -19.22 -0.37
C ASP A 34 22.79 -19.07 0.16
N ASN A 35 23.56 -18.14 -0.40
CA ASN A 35 24.91 -17.83 0.03
C ASN A 35 24.92 -17.12 1.40
N LYS A 36 25.62 -17.71 2.37
CA LYS A 36 25.71 -17.21 3.75
C LYS A 36 26.35 -15.82 3.81
N THR A 37 27.45 -15.60 3.09
CA THR A 37 28.17 -14.31 3.09
C THR A 37 27.31 -13.19 2.53
N VAL A 38 26.60 -13.45 1.43
CA VAL A 38 25.63 -12.49 0.85
C VAL A 38 24.49 -12.22 1.84
N ALA A 39 23.99 -13.24 2.51
CA ALA A 39 22.95 -13.10 3.53
C ALA A 39 23.40 -12.20 4.69
N HIS A 40 24.63 -12.35 5.20
CA HIS A 40 25.16 -11.47 6.25
C HIS A 40 25.23 -10.00 5.80
N LYS A 41 25.73 -9.74 4.58
CA LYS A 41 25.79 -8.38 4.00
C LYS A 41 24.39 -7.76 3.94
N ARG A 42 23.40 -8.50 3.40
CA ARG A 42 22.01 -8.04 3.28
C ARG A 42 21.34 -7.86 4.65
N ASN A 43 21.59 -8.75 5.62
CA ASN A 43 21.06 -8.62 6.98
C ASN A 43 21.58 -7.39 7.72
N ARG A 44 22.83 -6.98 7.46
CA ARG A 44 23.38 -5.73 8.02
C ARG A 44 22.62 -4.51 7.51
N ILE A 45 22.16 -4.53 6.25
CA ILE A 45 21.29 -3.48 5.70
C ILE A 45 19.93 -3.50 6.38
N VAL A 46 19.26 -4.66 6.48
CA VAL A 46 17.97 -4.77 7.19
C VAL A 46 18.05 -4.30 8.64
N THR A 47 19.16 -4.62 9.32
CA THR A 47 19.41 -4.19 10.70
C THR A 47 19.39 -2.67 10.87
N LYS A 48 19.88 -1.90 9.87
CA LYS A 48 19.86 -0.43 9.94
C LYS A 48 18.44 0.14 10.00
N TYR A 49 17.49 -0.53 9.34
CA TYR A 49 16.08 -0.12 9.29
C TYR A 49 15.19 -0.90 10.29
N GLN A 50 15.80 -1.57 11.29
CA GLN A 50 15.05 -2.46 12.19
C GLN A 50 13.96 -1.72 12.97
N ASN A 51 14.25 -0.50 13.43
CA ASN A 51 13.29 0.29 14.20
C ASN A 51 12.10 0.71 13.32
N ASP A 52 12.35 1.27 12.15
CA ASP A 52 11.31 1.62 11.19
C ASP A 52 10.45 0.41 10.78
N VAL A 53 11.08 -0.76 10.56
CA VAL A 53 10.38 -2.02 10.27
C VAL A 53 9.51 -2.46 11.45
N ASN A 54 9.97 -2.25 12.68
CA ASN A 54 9.21 -2.52 13.90
C ASN A 54 8.04 -1.54 14.04
N ASP A 55 8.21 -0.29 13.63
CA ASP A 55 7.17 0.75 13.61
C ASP A 55 6.15 0.53 12.48
N GLY A 56 6.36 -0.53 11.68
CA GLY A 56 5.40 -1.00 10.68
C GLY A 56 5.77 -0.62 9.26
N MET A 57 6.80 0.21 9.04
CA MET A 57 7.24 0.59 7.70
C MET A 57 7.67 -0.63 6.90
N GLU A 58 7.28 -0.65 5.63
CA GLU A 58 7.75 -1.63 4.66
C GLU A 58 8.88 -1.03 3.84
N PHE A 59 9.85 -1.84 3.45
CA PHE A 59 11.00 -1.41 2.67
C PHE A 59 11.20 -2.28 1.45
N GLU A 60 11.58 -1.65 0.35
CA GLU A 60 12.05 -2.30 -0.85
C GLU A 60 13.57 -2.29 -0.84
N PHE A 61 14.16 -3.46 -0.59
CA PHE A 61 15.60 -3.60 -0.54
C PHE A 61 16.21 -3.81 -1.93
N PRO A 62 17.51 -3.51 -2.14
CA PRO A 62 18.18 -3.61 -3.44
C PRO A 62 18.14 -4.98 -4.10
N TRP A 63 17.93 -6.05 -3.33
CA TRP A 63 17.82 -7.42 -3.84
C TRP A 63 16.38 -7.86 -4.12
N MET A 64 15.40 -7.05 -3.72
CA MET A 64 13.99 -7.26 -4.05
C MET A 64 13.64 -6.64 -5.40
N LYS A 65 14.39 -5.62 -5.79
CA LYS A 65 14.43 -5.01 -7.12
C LYS A 65 15.71 -5.45 -7.84
N ASP A 66 15.83 -5.13 -9.12
CA ASP A 66 17.03 -5.38 -9.91
C ASP A 66 18.18 -4.40 -9.56
N GLY A 67 18.47 -4.22 -8.25
CA GLY A 67 19.47 -3.30 -7.71
C GLY A 67 18.91 -2.01 -7.09
N GLY A 68 19.80 -1.02 -6.91
CA GLY A 68 19.46 0.33 -6.41
C GLY A 68 19.66 0.55 -4.89
N GLN A 69 19.10 1.64 -4.38
CA GLN A 69 19.10 1.97 -2.95
C GLN A 69 17.86 1.38 -2.25
N THR A 70 17.97 1.12 -0.95
CA THR A 70 16.81 0.76 -0.12
C THR A 70 15.83 1.94 -0.08
N LYS A 71 14.56 1.69 -0.41
CA LYS A 71 13.49 2.69 -0.35
C LYS A 71 12.40 2.23 0.60
N VAL A 72 11.69 3.17 1.23
CA VAL A 72 10.44 2.87 1.92
C VAL A 72 9.44 2.42 0.86
N LYS A 73 8.77 1.29 1.08
CA LYS A 73 7.71 0.81 0.21
C LYS A 73 6.51 1.73 0.41
N GLU A 74 6.20 2.51 -0.61
CA GLU A 74 5.05 3.39 -0.59
C GLU A 74 3.77 2.58 -0.74
N LEU A 75 2.76 2.92 0.07
CA LEU A 75 1.45 2.32 -0.06
C LEU A 75 0.86 2.73 -1.42
N THR A 76 0.56 1.75 -2.26
CA THR A 76 -0.02 2.00 -3.59
C THR A 76 -1.51 2.28 -3.52
N LEU A 77 -2.05 2.96 -4.54
CA LEU A 77 -3.49 3.21 -4.68
C LEU A 77 -4.30 1.90 -4.61
N VAL A 78 -3.85 0.84 -5.28
CA VAL A 78 -4.55 -0.46 -5.26
C VAL A 78 -4.58 -1.11 -3.88
N GLU A 79 -3.47 -1.10 -3.14
CA GLU A 79 -3.41 -1.66 -1.78
C GLU A 79 -4.36 -0.91 -0.82
N ALA A 80 -4.44 0.41 -0.97
CA ALA A 80 -5.34 1.25 -0.19
C ALA A 80 -6.83 1.01 -0.53
N VAL A 81 -7.17 0.94 -1.83
CA VAL A 81 -8.53 0.63 -2.29
C VAL A 81 -8.97 -0.74 -1.80
N ASP A 82 -8.12 -1.77 -1.94
CA ASP A 82 -8.47 -3.13 -1.53
C ASP A 82 -8.79 -3.19 -0.03
N SER A 83 -8.01 -2.47 0.78
CA SER A 83 -8.26 -2.33 2.22
C SER A 83 -9.60 -1.64 2.49
N TRP A 84 -9.91 -0.58 1.74
CA TRP A 84 -11.17 0.15 1.84
C TRP A 84 -12.38 -0.70 1.45
N ILE A 85 -12.36 -1.34 0.28
CA ILE A 85 -13.47 -2.17 -0.22
C ILE A 85 -13.69 -3.38 0.69
N LYS A 86 -12.62 -4.07 1.12
CA LYS A 86 -12.72 -5.19 2.08
C LYS A 86 -13.39 -4.76 3.38
N ARG A 87 -13.10 -3.55 3.87
CA ARG A 87 -13.76 -3.02 5.07
C ARG A 87 -15.23 -2.73 4.81
N ARG A 88 -15.58 -2.06 3.70
CA ARG A 88 -16.98 -1.74 3.36
C ARG A 88 -17.84 -2.99 3.16
N MET A 89 -17.29 -4.06 2.61
CA MET A 89 -18.00 -5.35 2.47
C MET A 89 -18.35 -6.00 3.82
N LYS A 90 -17.64 -5.64 4.91
CA LYS A 90 -17.93 -6.14 6.26
C LYS A 90 -18.91 -5.25 7.02
N GLN A 91 -19.29 -4.09 6.48
CA GLN A 91 -20.18 -3.15 7.15
C GLN A 91 -21.64 -3.51 6.83
N PRO A 92 -22.46 -3.84 7.84
CA PRO A 92 -23.83 -4.33 7.62
C PRO A 92 -24.78 -3.25 7.05
N ASP A 93 -24.45 -1.97 7.25
CA ASP A 93 -25.19 -0.81 6.79
C ASP A 93 -24.99 -0.49 5.30
N ILE A 94 -24.00 -1.12 4.64
CA ILE A 94 -23.65 -0.81 3.26
C ILE A 94 -24.25 -1.85 2.31
N ARG A 95 -25.20 -1.41 1.49
CA ARG A 95 -25.81 -2.27 0.47
C ARG A 95 -24.78 -2.72 -0.59
N PRO A 96 -24.88 -3.95 -1.13
CA PRO A 96 -24.00 -4.42 -2.20
C PRO A 96 -24.00 -3.52 -3.45
N SER A 97 -25.15 -2.92 -3.79
CA SER A 97 -25.26 -1.97 -4.90
C SER A 97 -24.39 -0.72 -4.71
N THR A 98 -24.31 -0.20 -3.48
CA THR A 98 -23.41 0.90 -3.12
C THR A 98 -21.95 0.50 -3.30
N ILE A 99 -21.58 -0.72 -2.91
CA ILE A 99 -20.22 -1.25 -3.11
C ILE A 99 -19.91 -1.35 -4.61
N ASN A 100 -20.86 -1.78 -5.43
CA ASN A 100 -20.68 -1.86 -6.88
C ASN A 100 -20.46 -0.48 -7.52
N ILE A 101 -21.25 0.52 -7.11
CA ILE A 101 -21.06 1.92 -7.53
C ILE A 101 -19.65 2.41 -7.17
N ASN A 102 -19.18 2.10 -5.96
CA ASN A 102 -17.84 2.50 -5.56
C ASN A 102 -16.74 1.78 -6.33
N LYS A 103 -16.87 0.47 -6.56
CA LYS A 103 -15.95 -0.29 -7.42
C LYS A 103 -15.90 0.30 -8.83
N ASN A 104 -17.05 0.69 -9.39
CA ASN A 104 -17.09 1.33 -10.70
C ASN A 104 -16.37 2.69 -10.71
N GLY A 105 -16.63 3.56 -9.72
CA GLY A 105 -15.89 4.82 -9.57
C GLY A 105 -14.37 4.64 -9.42
N ILE A 106 -13.94 3.60 -8.69
CA ILE A 106 -12.52 3.28 -8.58
C ILE A 106 -11.94 2.71 -9.89
N SER A 107 -12.73 1.97 -10.67
CA SER A 107 -12.28 1.48 -11.98
C SER A 107 -11.92 2.65 -12.90
N HIS A 108 -12.74 3.69 -12.93
CA HIS A 108 -12.41 4.91 -13.67
C HIS A 108 -11.16 5.61 -13.10
N LEU A 109 -11.05 5.70 -11.77
CA LEU A 109 -9.86 6.28 -11.14
C LEU A 109 -8.57 5.54 -11.52
N TYR A 110 -8.63 4.21 -11.61
CA TYR A 110 -7.49 3.40 -12.06
C TYR A 110 -7.12 3.63 -13.51
N ASN A 111 -8.10 3.86 -14.38
CA ASN A 111 -7.85 4.17 -15.78
C ASN A 111 -7.17 5.55 -15.92
N SER A 112 -7.53 6.51 -15.06
CA SER A 112 -6.95 7.86 -15.03
C SER A 112 -5.53 7.88 -14.44
N LEU A 113 -5.32 7.28 -13.27
CA LEU A 113 -4.08 7.45 -12.48
C LEU A 113 -3.12 6.27 -12.52
N GLY A 114 -3.61 5.08 -12.90
CA GLY A 114 -2.89 3.83 -12.76
C GLY A 114 -2.95 3.23 -11.34
N LYS A 115 -3.13 1.91 -11.28
CA LYS A 115 -3.30 1.13 -10.03
C LYS A 115 -2.12 1.21 -9.06
N LYS A 116 -0.91 1.29 -9.59
CA LYS A 116 0.34 1.19 -8.83
C LYS A 116 0.88 2.55 -8.39
N LEU A 117 0.18 3.65 -8.69
CA LEU A 117 0.58 4.98 -8.28
C LEU A 117 0.69 5.04 -6.74
N PRO A 118 1.79 5.56 -6.17
CA PRO A 118 1.88 5.78 -4.73
C PRO A 118 0.74 6.66 -4.23
N LEU A 119 0.05 6.22 -3.18
CA LEU A 119 -1.13 6.94 -2.67
C LEU A 119 -0.79 8.36 -2.24
N LYS A 120 0.40 8.57 -1.64
CA LYS A 120 0.88 9.87 -1.18
C LYS A 120 1.31 10.82 -2.31
N SER A 121 1.52 10.32 -3.53
CA SER A 121 1.87 11.18 -4.67
C SER A 121 0.63 11.74 -5.39
N ILE A 122 -0.58 11.35 -4.97
CA ILE A 122 -1.82 11.85 -5.56
C ILE A 122 -2.08 13.28 -5.09
N THR A 123 -2.28 14.17 -6.05
CA THR A 123 -2.46 15.62 -5.85
C THR A 123 -3.82 16.07 -6.36
N THR A 124 -4.19 17.32 -6.11
CA THR A 124 -5.41 17.92 -6.66
C THR A 124 -5.43 17.93 -8.18
N LYS A 125 -4.29 18.15 -8.84
CA LYS A 125 -4.17 18.10 -10.30
C LYS A 125 -4.56 16.74 -10.89
N HIS A 126 -4.22 15.65 -10.18
CA HIS A 126 -4.68 14.31 -10.57
C HIS A 126 -6.20 14.15 -10.44
N MET A 127 -6.83 14.83 -9.48
CA MET A 127 -8.30 14.81 -9.32
C MET A 127 -9.02 15.68 -10.34
N ASP A 128 -8.42 16.81 -10.74
CA ASP A 128 -8.90 17.64 -11.83
C ASP A 128 -8.85 16.85 -13.14
N GLY A 129 -7.71 16.24 -13.46
CA GLY A 129 -7.57 15.36 -14.63
C GLY A 129 -8.51 14.17 -14.60
N PHE A 130 -8.72 13.54 -13.43
CA PHE A 130 -9.71 12.46 -13.30
C PHE A 130 -11.12 12.92 -13.67
N ARG A 131 -11.51 14.15 -13.30
CA ARG A 131 -12.81 14.69 -13.69
C ARG A 131 -12.89 14.92 -15.20
N ASP A 132 -11.84 15.44 -15.79
CA ASP A 132 -11.74 15.68 -17.23
C ASP A 132 -11.83 14.35 -18.01
N ASP A 133 -11.12 13.31 -17.57
CA ASP A 133 -11.21 11.96 -18.15
C ASP A 133 -12.64 11.42 -18.16
N LEU A 134 -13.42 11.65 -17.10
CA LEU A 134 -14.82 11.22 -17.05
C LEU A 134 -15.72 11.99 -18.04
N ILE A 135 -15.39 13.26 -18.29
CA ILE A 135 -16.08 14.11 -19.28
C ILE A 135 -15.72 13.63 -20.69
N ASP A 136 -14.45 13.35 -20.95
CA ASP A 136 -13.94 12.92 -22.26
C ASP A 136 -14.48 11.54 -22.67
N ILE A 137 -14.72 10.66 -21.71
CA ILE A 137 -15.41 9.37 -21.92
C ILE A 137 -16.91 9.56 -22.22
N GLY A 138 -17.46 10.78 -22.07
CA GLY A 138 -18.83 11.12 -22.41
C GLY A 138 -19.86 10.75 -21.34
N LEU A 139 -19.46 10.64 -20.07
CA LEU A 139 -20.40 10.32 -19.00
C LEU A 139 -21.37 11.48 -18.72
N SER A 140 -22.60 11.13 -18.32
CA SER A 140 -23.56 12.14 -17.88
C SER A 140 -23.06 12.89 -16.63
N LYS A 141 -23.49 14.16 -16.47
CA LYS A 141 -23.19 14.98 -15.28
C LYS A 141 -23.52 14.23 -13.97
N THR A 142 -24.63 13.50 -13.95
CA THR A 142 -25.05 12.70 -12.80
C THR A 142 -24.06 11.56 -12.51
N SER A 143 -23.67 10.79 -13.54
CA SER A 143 -22.70 9.70 -13.41
C SER A 143 -21.34 10.20 -12.93
N ILE A 144 -20.85 11.30 -13.51
CA ILE A 144 -19.60 11.97 -13.11
C ILE A 144 -19.63 12.27 -11.60
N ASN A 145 -20.70 12.93 -11.14
CA ASN A 145 -20.86 13.29 -9.72
C ASN A 145 -20.90 12.06 -8.78
N ILE A 146 -21.49 10.95 -9.22
CA ILE A 146 -21.51 9.69 -8.47
C ILE A 146 -20.09 9.10 -8.33
N HIS A 147 -19.30 9.12 -9.40
CA HIS A 147 -17.92 8.62 -9.36
C HIS A 147 -17.02 9.53 -8.52
N LEU A 148 -17.11 10.86 -8.70
CA LEU A 148 -16.38 11.82 -7.86
C LEU A 148 -16.70 11.65 -6.36
N ARG A 149 -17.97 11.45 -6.01
CA ARG A 149 -18.38 11.17 -4.62
C ARG A 149 -17.79 9.86 -4.10
N SER A 150 -17.73 8.82 -4.94
CA SER A 150 -17.15 7.54 -4.57
C SER A 150 -15.66 7.67 -4.26
N VAL A 151 -14.91 8.35 -5.14
CA VAL A 151 -13.49 8.62 -4.98
C VAL A 151 -13.23 9.52 -3.76
N LYS A 152 -14.05 10.55 -3.54
CA LYS A 152 -13.98 11.40 -2.34
C LYS A 152 -14.19 10.58 -1.05
N THR A 153 -15.11 9.62 -1.07
CA THR A 153 -15.36 8.75 0.09
C THR A 153 -14.17 7.84 0.38
N PHE A 154 -13.50 7.34 -0.66
CA PHE A 154 -12.25 6.61 -0.54
C PHE A 154 -11.13 7.46 0.09
N PHE A 155 -10.86 8.66 -0.44
CA PHE A 155 -9.80 9.50 0.11
C PHE A 155 -10.09 9.98 1.54
N ARG A 156 -11.37 10.22 1.90
CA ARG A 156 -11.76 10.46 3.29
C ARG A 156 -11.40 9.28 4.20
N TYR A 157 -11.64 8.05 3.76
CA TYR A 157 -11.23 6.86 4.50
C TYR A 157 -9.71 6.81 4.69
N CYS A 158 -8.94 7.12 3.65
CA CYS A 158 -7.48 7.17 3.73
C CYS A 158 -7.00 8.24 4.72
N TRP A 159 -7.63 9.42 4.70
CA TRP A 159 -7.30 10.52 5.60
C TRP A 159 -7.59 10.18 7.06
N HIS A 160 -8.78 9.63 7.37
CA HIS A 160 -9.13 9.19 8.74
C HIS A 160 -8.24 8.07 9.29
N ARG A 161 -7.42 7.46 8.45
CA ARG A 161 -6.47 6.40 8.83
C ARG A 161 -5.01 6.83 8.68
N GLU A 162 -4.78 8.13 8.51
CA GLU A 162 -3.43 8.72 8.42
C GLU A 162 -2.59 8.12 7.28
N MET A 163 -3.24 7.54 6.27
CA MET A 163 -2.58 6.96 5.09
C MET A 163 -2.08 8.06 4.15
N ILE A 164 -2.75 9.21 4.19
CA ILE A 164 -2.40 10.44 3.48
C ILE A 164 -2.46 11.61 4.46
N ASN A 165 -1.65 12.63 4.20
CA ASN A 165 -1.73 13.89 4.94
C ASN A 165 -2.98 14.66 4.49
N LYS A 166 -3.43 15.61 5.32
CA LYS A 166 -4.45 16.58 4.91
C LYS A 166 -3.87 17.36 3.72
N LEU A 167 -4.50 17.22 2.56
CA LEU A 167 -4.25 18.06 1.39
C LEU A 167 -4.78 19.49 1.65
#